data_AF-A0A257TH06-F1
#
_entry.id   AF-A0A257TH06-F1
#
_cell.length_a   1.000
_cell.length_b   1.000
_cell.length_c   1.000
_cell.angle_alpha   90.00
_cell.angle_beta   90.00
_cell.angle_gamma   90.00
#
_symmetry.space_group_name_H-M   'P 1'
#
loop_
_entity.id
_entity.type
_entity.pdbx_description
1 polymer ?
#
loop_
_entity_poly.entity_id
_entity_poly.type
_entity_poly.pdbx_seq_one_letter_code
_entity_poly.pdbx_strand_id
1 'polypeptide(L)'
;DSWQKLVFSHDKTSFPLRGKHSTIACSACHKRPANSKEPVQYVGLETHCYSCHEDAHAGQFAIDGRTHCSSCHTSESWKKLIFDHDTQSDFPLTGKHIGVPCEKCHPTVEINDKPVVKYIPIGTRCIDCHST
;
A
#
# COMPACT_ATOMS: atom_id res chain seq x y z
N ASP A 1 18.95 -41.11 14.98
CA ASP A 1 17.81 -40.38 14.37
C ASP A 1 17.96 -38.87 14.53
N SER A 2 18.67 -38.24 13.60
CA SER A 2 18.82 -36.78 13.56
C SER A 2 17.84 -36.21 12.54
N TRP A 3 16.65 -35.84 13.00
CA TRP A 3 15.77 -34.97 12.23
C TRP A 3 16.44 -33.60 12.16
N GLN A 4 17.08 -33.26 11.04
CA GLN A 4 17.54 -31.91 10.81
C GLN A 4 16.32 -30.99 10.84
N LYS A 5 16.30 -30.06 11.79
CA LYS A 5 15.29 -29.00 11.86
C LYS A 5 15.41 -28.19 10.57
N LEU A 6 14.43 -28.33 9.69
CA LEU A 6 14.35 -27.51 8.48
C LEU A 6 14.14 -26.05 8.92
N VAL A 7 15.19 -25.25 8.83
CA VAL A 7 15.09 -23.80 9.05
C VAL A 7 14.69 -23.18 7.71
N PHE A 8 13.38 -23.05 7.50
CA PHE A 8 12.85 -22.27 6.38
C PHE A 8 13.00 -20.78 6.66
N SER A 9 13.41 -20.00 5.66
CA SER A 9 13.61 -18.56 5.76
C SER A 9 12.97 -17.85 4.57
N HIS A 10 12.10 -16.88 4.87
CA HIS A 10 11.46 -16.04 3.85
C HIS A 10 12.43 -15.10 3.14
N ASP A 11 13.60 -14.79 3.71
CA ASP A 11 14.63 -13.98 3.04
C ASP A 11 15.20 -14.65 1.78
N LYS A 12 14.96 -15.95 1.60
CA LYS A 12 15.36 -16.71 0.41
C LYS A 12 14.24 -16.82 -0.64
N THR A 13 13.13 -16.10 -0.43
CA THR A 13 11.96 -16.13 -1.32
C THR A 13 11.75 -14.78 -2.01
N SER A 14 10.82 -14.73 -2.96
CA SER A 14 10.38 -13.47 -3.58
C SER A 14 9.59 -12.56 -2.63
N PHE A 15 9.27 -13.02 -1.42
CA PHE A 15 8.58 -12.22 -0.41
C PHE A 15 9.30 -12.31 0.96
N PRO A 16 10.41 -11.57 1.14
CA PRO A 16 11.03 -11.41 2.44
C PRO A 16 10.07 -10.74 3.42
N LEU A 17 9.91 -11.32 4.61
CA LEU A 17 9.06 -10.74 5.64
C LEU A 17 9.78 -9.56 6.31
N ARG A 18 9.32 -8.34 6.04
CA ARG A 18 9.83 -7.08 6.61
C ARG A 18 8.72 -6.32 7.33
N GLY A 19 9.11 -5.43 8.24
CA GLY A 19 8.19 -4.64 9.07
C GLY A 19 7.12 -5.49 9.76
N LYS A 20 5.86 -5.07 9.64
CA LYS A 20 4.72 -5.77 10.27
C LYS A 20 4.50 -7.18 9.76
N HIS A 21 4.97 -7.53 8.56
CA HIS A 21 4.89 -8.90 8.04
C HIS A 21 5.87 -9.86 8.74
N SER A 22 6.88 -9.37 9.47
CA SER A 22 7.84 -10.24 10.18
C SER A 22 7.26 -10.92 11.43
N THR A 23 6.12 -10.45 11.94
CA THR A 23 5.54 -10.92 13.20
C THR A 23 4.18 -11.60 13.05
N ILE A 24 3.66 -11.74 11.84
CA ILE A 24 2.37 -12.41 11.60
C ILE A 24 2.52 -13.93 11.61
N ALA A 25 1.45 -14.63 12.00
CA ALA A 25 1.42 -16.09 11.93
C ALA A 25 1.45 -16.57 10.48
N CYS A 26 2.02 -17.76 10.23
CA CYS A 26 2.08 -18.36 8.89
C CYS A 26 0.68 -18.47 8.23
N SER A 27 -0.33 -18.79 9.04
CA SER A 27 -1.73 -18.94 8.61
C SER A 27 -2.39 -17.62 8.19
N ALA A 28 -1.79 -16.46 8.46
CA ALA A 28 -2.31 -15.19 8.00
C ALA A 28 -2.23 -15.05 6.47
N CYS A 29 -1.25 -15.68 5.83
CA CYS A 29 -1.10 -15.73 4.37
C CYS A 29 -1.37 -17.14 3.82
N HIS A 30 -0.78 -18.17 4.43
CA HIS A 30 -0.91 -19.57 4.02
C HIS A 30 -2.20 -20.17 4.56
N LYS A 31 -3.33 -19.71 4.02
CA LYS A 31 -4.66 -20.17 4.40
C LYS A 31 -5.01 -21.43 3.64
N ARG A 32 -5.64 -22.38 4.34
CA ARG A 32 -6.33 -23.49 3.69
C ARG A 32 -7.65 -22.96 3.12
N PRO A 33 -7.98 -23.23 1.85
CA PRO A 33 -9.31 -22.90 1.33
C PRO A 33 -10.39 -23.61 2.14
N ALA A 34 -11.52 -22.93 2.36
CA ALA A 34 -12.66 -23.50 3.06
C ALA A 34 -13.11 -24.80 2.37
N ASN A 35 -13.39 -25.84 3.16
CA ASN A 35 -13.81 -27.17 2.69
C ASN A 35 -12.79 -27.94 1.83
N SER A 36 -11.55 -27.47 1.72
CA SER A 36 -10.49 -28.24 1.06
C SER A 36 -9.97 -29.35 1.97
N LYS A 37 -9.78 -30.56 1.40
CA LYS A 37 -9.04 -31.65 2.04
C LYS A 37 -7.54 -31.59 1.77
N GLU A 38 -7.11 -30.73 0.86
CA GLU A 38 -5.70 -30.56 0.51
C GLU A 38 -4.90 -29.92 1.65
N PRO A 39 -3.59 -30.21 1.74
CA PRO A 39 -2.68 -29.53 2.66
C PRO A 39 -2.58 -28.04 2.32
N VAL A 40 -2.20 -27.24 3.32
CA VAL A 40 -1.87 -25.83 3.14
C VAL A 40 -0.71 -25.69 2.16
N GLN A 41 -0.87 -24.84 1.15
CA GLN A 41 0.17 -24.54 0.18
C GLN A 41 1.10 -23.45 0.72
N TYR A 42 2.40 -23.75 0.76
CA TYR A 42 3.45 -22.83 1.20
C TYR A 42 4.24 -22.19 0.04
N VAL A 43 3.81 -22.46 -1.20
CA VAL A 43 4.40 -21.93 -2.44
C VAL A 43 3.31 -21.38 -3.36
N GLY A 44 3.69 -20.47 -4.26
CA GLY A 44 2.79 -19.97 -5.31
C GLY A 44 1.75 -18.94 -4.86
N LEU A 45 1.91 -18.34 -3.67
CA LEU A 45 1.08 -17.21 -3.25
C LEU A 45 1.49 -15.95 -4.01
N GLU A 46 0.48 -15.15 -4.38
CA GLU A 46 0.66 -13.84 -4.98
C GLU A 46 1.31 -12.87 -3.98
N THR A 47 2.32 -12.13 -4.42
CA THR A 47 3.16 -11.29 -3.55
C THR A 47 2.86 -9.80 -3.67
N HIS A 48 2.01 -9.41 -4.63
CA HIS A 48 1.55 -8.04 -4.76
C HIS A 48 0.70 -7.60 -3.56
N CYS A 49 0.86 -6.35 -3.13
CA CYS A 49 0.17 -5.82 -1.95
C CYS A 49 -1.36 -5.96 -2.03
N TYR A 50 -1.91 -5.74 -3.23
CA TYR A 50 -3.35 -5.79 -3.50
C TYR A 50 -3.94 -7.20 -3.45
N SER A 51 -3.13 -8.26 -3.41
CA SER A 51 -3.65 -9.62 -3.24
C SER A 51 -4.22 -9.86 -1.83
N CYS A 52 -3.77 -9.06 -0.86
CA CYS A 52 -4.16 -9.17 0.54
C CYS A 52 -4.76 -7.88 1.11
N HIS A 53 -4.37 -6.70 0.58
CA HIS A 53 -4.81 -5.40 1.07
C HIS A 53 -5.70 -4.69 0.05
N GLU A 54 -6.85 -4.19 0.49
CA GLU A 54 -7.71 -3.36 -0.35
C GLU A 54 -7.01 -2.02 -0.68
N ASP A 55 -7.16 -1.55 -1.91
CA ASP A 55 -6.67 -0.24 -2.31
C ASP A 55 -7.61 0.87 -1.81
N ALA A 56 -7.22 1.50 -0.70
CA ALA A 56 -7.95 2.62 -0.11
C ALA A 56 -7.99 3.88 -1.01
N HIS A 57 -7.21 3.93 -2.10
CA HIS A 57 -7.18 5.04 -3.05
C HIS A 57 -8.18 4.86 -4.19
N ALA A 58 -8.95 3.77 -4.20
CA ALA A 58 -9.94 3.46 -5.23
C ALA A 58 -9.35 3.50 -6.66
N GLY A 59 -8.12 2.98 -6.83
CA GLY A 59 -7.47 2.88 -8.14
C GLY A 59 -6.91 4.19 -8.70
N GLN A 60 -6.91 5.29 -7.92
CA GLN A 60 -6.35 6.57 -8.37
C GLN A 60 -4.89 6.46 -8.85
N PHE A 61 -4.11 5.52 -8.30
CA PHE A 61 -2.70 5.30 -8.64
C PHE A 61 -2.47 4.03 -9.46
N ALA A 62 -3.52 3.46 -10.06
CA ALA A 62 -3.38 2.27 -10.89
C ALA A 62 -2.78 2.64 -12.26
N ILE A 63 -1.73 1.90 -12.64
CA ILE A 63 -1.10 1.96 -13.97
C ILE A 63 -1.26 0.58 -14.59
N ASP A 64 -1.86 0.49 -15.78
CA ASP A 64 -2.19 -0.77 -16.45
C ASP A 64 -2.96 -1.76 -15.54
N GLY A 65 -3.87 -1.22 -14.73
CA GLY A 65 -4.69 -1.98 -13.79
C GLY A 65 -3.97 -2.46 -12.52
N ARG A 66 -2.75 -1.96 -12.24
CA ARG A 66 -1.97 -2.33 -11.05
C ARG A 66 -1.57 -1.11 -10.24
N THR A 67 -1.75 -1.19 -8.92
CA THR A 67 -1.29 -0.15 -7.98
C THR A 67 0.07 -0.52 -7.39
N HIS A 68 1.05 0.37 -7.56
CA HIS A 68 2.40 0.20 -7.01
C HIS A 68 2.49 0.76 -5.58
N CYS A 69 1.94 0.04 -4.60
CA CYS A 69 1.83 0.51 -3.21
C CYS A 69 3.19 0.86 -2.58
N SER A 70 4.25 0.12 -2.94
CA SER A 70 5.60 0.31 -2.39
C SER A 70 6.32 1.57 -2.89
N SER A 71 5.75 2.29 -3.86
CA SER A 71 6.28 3.60 -4.26
C SER A 71 6.08 4.64 -3.17
N CYS A 72 5.02 4.50 -2.35
CA CYS A 72 4.66 5.48 -1.33
C CYS A 72 4.62 4.89 0.09
N HIS A 73 4.27 3.61 0.23
CA HIS A 73 4.11 2.95 1.51
C HIS A 73 5.21 1.93 1.78
N THR A 74 5.41 1.64 3.07
CA THR A 74 6.37 0.62 3.52
C THR A 74 5.65 -0.45 4.34
N SER A 75 6.27 -1.62 4.46
CA SER A 75 5.77 -2.70 5.34
C SER A 75 5.78 -2.35 6.83
N GLU A 76 6.39 -1.23 7.23
CA GLU A 76 6.43 -0.78 8.62
C GLU A 76 5.09 -0.18 9.06
N SER A 77 4.47 0.61 8.18
CA SER A 77 3.22 1.31 8.46
C SER A 77 2.63 1.89 7.17
N TRP A 78 1.32 1.71 6.98
CA TRP A 78 0.57 2.42 5.94
C TRP A 78 0.55 3.93 6.12
N LYS A 79 0.63 4.41 7.38
CA LYS A 79 0.60 5.84 7.71
C LYS A 79 1.93 6.53 7.53
N LYS A 80 3.04 5.79 7.56
CA LYS A 80 4.39 6.35 7.37
C LYS A 80 4.74 6.26 5.89
N LEU A 81 4.66 7.41 5.22
CA LEU A 81 4.93 7.52 3.80
C LEU A 81 6.42 7.74 3.53
N ILE A 82 6.89 7.18 2.42
CA ILE A 82 8.14 7.55 1.76
C ILE A 82 7.89 8.44 0.53
N PHE A 83 6.62 8.70 0.24
CA PHE A 83 6.21 9.65 -0.78
C PHE A 83 6.68 11.07 -0.42
N ASP A 84 7.17 11.77 -1.42
CA ASP A 84 7.70 13.11 -1.31
C ASP A 84 7.16 13.95 -2.48
N HIS A 85 6.40 15.00 -2.15
CA HIS A 85 5.80 15.89 -3.13
C HIS A 85 6.83 16.59 -4.01
N ASP A 86 8.02 16.86 -3.49
CA ASP A 86 9.04 17.63 -4.22
C ASP A 86 9.65 16.82 -5.36
N THR A 87 9.66 15.49 -5.23
CA THR A 87 10.31 14.58 -6.19
C THR A 87 9.34 13.67 -6.93
N GLN A 88 8.12 13.49 -6.42
CA GLN A 88 7.15 12.52 -6.93
C GLN A 88 5.78 13.14 -7.26
N SER A 89 5.69 14.47 -7.31
CA SER A 89 4.48 15.18 -7.73
C SER A 89 4.79 16.41 -8.57
N ASP A 90 3.80 16.88 -9.32
CA ASP A 90 3.90 18.12 -10.10
C ASP A 90 3.74 19.39 -9.23
N PHE A 91 3.52 19.24 -7.92
CA PHE A 91 3.37 20.34 -6.97
C PHE A 91 4.30 20.19 -5.77
N PRO A 92 5.54 20.70 -5.86
CA PRO A 92 6.48 20.73 -4.74
C PRO A 92 5.93 21.56 -3.56
N LEU A 93 6.03 21.04 -2.35
CA LEU A 93 5.58 21.72 -1.15
C LEU A 93 6.67 22.65 -0.66
N THR A 94 6.65 23.90 -1.14
CA THR A 94 7.64 24.92 -0.79
C THR A 94 7.04 26.06 0.03
N GLY A 95 7.89 26.78 0.78
CA GLY A 95 7.48 27.93 1.58
C GLY A 95 6.35 27.61 2.56
N LYS A 96 5.26 28.38 2.51
CA LYS A 96 4.11 28.21 3.42
C LYS A 96 3.27 26.95 3.15
N HIS A 97 3.50 26.25 2.04
CA HIS A 97 2.82 24.97 1.78
C HIS A 97 3.48 23.80 2.53
N ILE A 98 4.70 23.97 3.04
CA ILE A 98 5.37 22.96 3.87
C ILE A 98 4.54 22.71 5.12
N GLY A 99 4.16 21.44 5.34
CA GLY A 99 3.42 21.02 6.53
C GLY A 99 1.95 21.42 6.54
N VAL A 100 1.41 21.95 5.43
CA VAL A 100 -0.04 22.11 5.29
C VAL A 100 -0.70 20.74 5.39
N PRO A 101 -1.76 20.57 6.21
CA PRO A 101 -2.47 19.30 6.31
C PRO A 101 -3.02 18.85 4.96
N CYS A 102 -2.89 17.55 4.66
CA CYS A 102 -3.22 16.98 3.34
C CYS A 102 -4.65 17.34 2.89
N GLU A 103 -5.60 17.32 3.82
CA GLU A 103 -7.03 17.58 3.57
C GLU A 103 -7.34 19.01 3.14
N LYS A 104 -6.39 19.95 3.30
CA LYS A 104 -6.54 21.32 2.79
C LYS A 104 -6.45 21.38 1.26
N CYS A 105 -5.81 20.39 0.63
CA CYS A 105 -5.69 20.28 -0.82
C CYS A 105 -6.37 19.00 -1.37
N HIS A 106 -6.41 17.92 -0.60
CA HIS A 106 -6.96 16.62 -0.97
C HIS A 106 -8.30 16.37 -0.28
N PRO A 107 -9.43 16.81 -0.88
CA PRO A 107 -10.74 16.65 -0.28
C PRO A 107 -11.19 15.18 -0.32
N THR A 108 -12.03 14.81 0.64
CA THR A 108 -12.80 13.56 0.56
C THR A 108 -13.94 13.73 -0.45
N VAL A 109 -14.03 12.80 -1.39
CA VAL A 109 -15.08 12.72 -2.41
C VAL A 109 -15.74 11.34 -2.35
N GLU A 110 -16.88 11.17 -3.00
CA GLU A 110 -17.55 9.87 -3.11
C GLU A 110 -17.09 9.16 -4.40
N ILE A 111 -16.57 7.94 -4.28
CA ILE A 111 -16.22 7.06 -5.39
C ILE A 111 -16.82 5.68 -5.11
N ASN A 112 -17.67 5.18 -6.00
CA ASN A 112 -18.38 3.90 -5.85
C ASN A 112 -19.11 3.78 -4.50
N ASP A 113 -19.90 4.80 -4.15
CA ASP A 113 -20.66 4.89 -2.90
C ASP A 113 -19.81 4.83 -1.60
N LYS A 114 -18.50 5.07 -1.71
CA LYS A 114 -17.55 5.12 -0.57
C LYS A 114 -16.86 6.48 -0.49
N PRO A 115 -16.65 7.04 0.72
CA PRO A 115 -15.82 8.22 0.90
C PRO A 115 -14.34 7.87 0.66
N VAL A 116 -13.69 8.58 -0.26
CA VAL A 116 -12.30 8.38 -0.65
C VAL A 116 -11.60 9.74 -0.72
N VAL A 117 -10.37 9.81 -0.22
CA VAL A 117 -9.54 11.02 -0.37
C VAL A 117 -9.09 11.15 -1.83
N LYS A 118 -9.38 12.29 -2.46
CA LYS A 118 -8.97 12.57 -3.83
C LYS A 118 -7.54 13.11 -3.86
N TYR A 119 -6.60 12.26 -4.27
CA TYR A 119 -5.21 12.62 -4.47
C TYR A 119 -4.94 13.13 -5.88
N ILE A 120 -5.47 12.45 -6.90
CA ILE A 120 -5.29 12.84 -8.30
C ILE A 120 -6.55 12.59 -9.16
N PRO A 121 -6.80 13.42 -10.19
CA PRO A 121 -6.19 14.74 -10.41
C PRO A 121 -6.82 15.79 -9.48
N ILE A 122 -6.00 16.73 -9.00
CA ILE A 122 -6.46 17.97 -8.32
C ILE A 122 -5.93 19.20 -9.06
N GLY A 123 -6.58 20.34 -8.89
CA GLY A 123 -6.09 21.61 -9.40
C GLY A 123 -4.80 22.02 -8.68
N THR A 124 -3.80 22.48 -9.44
CA THR A 124 -2.48 22.91 -8.93
C THR A 124 -2.24 24.40 -9.14
N ARG A 125 -3.21 25.14 -9.69
CA ARG A 125 -3.10 26.58 -9.83
C ARG A 125 -3.42 27.25 -8.50
N CYS A 126 -2.83 28.42 -8.28
CA CYS A 126 -3.07 29.19 -7.06
C CYS A 126 -4.57 29.40 -6.78
N ILE A 127 -5.35 29.71 -7.83
CA ILE A 127 -6.79 29.98 -7.72
C ILE A 127 -7.64 28.75 -7.38
N ASP A 128 -7.12 27.54 -7.59
CA ASP A 128 -7.84 26.30 -7.35
C ASP A 128 -8.02 26.05 -5.84
N CYS A 129 -7.13 26.63 -5.02
CA CYS A 129 -7.17 26.56 -3.54
C CYS A 129 -7.32 27.94 -2.87
N HIS A 130 -6.85 29.01 -3.53
CA HIS A 130 -6.93 30.39 -3.05
C HIS A 130 -7.96 31.18 -3.87
N SER A 131 -9.20 30.69 -3.90
CA SER A 131 -10.32 31.40 -4.52
C SER A 131 -10.70 32.60 -3.63
N THR A 132 -10.03 33.73 -3.84
CA THR A 132 -10.39 35.04 -3.26
C THR A 132 -11.62 35.62 -3.95
#